data_AF-A0A377PDR6-F1
#
_entry.id   AF-A0A377PDR6-F1
#
_cell.length_a   1.000
_cell.length_b   1.000
_cell.length_c   1.000
_cell.angle_alpha   90.00
_cell.angle_beta   90.00
_cell.angle_gamma   90.00
#
_symmetry.space_group_name_H-M   'P 1'
#
loop_
_entity.id
_entity.type
_entity.pdbx_description
1 polymer ?
#
loop_
_entity_poly.entity_id
_entity_poly.type
_entity_poly.pdbx_seq_one_letter_code
_entity_poly.pdbx_strand_id
1 'polypeptide(L)'
;MTSRIAQERKSRTRRSMLFVPGANAAMVSNSFIYHADALMFDLEDSVVLREKDAARRLVYHALQHPLYQDIETIVRVNALDSEYGVADLEAVVRGGADIVRLPKTDTAQDVIDIENEIARIEAECGREVGSTGLLAAIESAQGITQAVAIAHASPTFNRYRSGCRRLRA
;
A
#
# COMPACT_ATOMS: atom_id res chain seq x y z
N MET A 1 18.33 -29.50 9.74
CA MET A 1 19.14 -28.28 9.94
C MET A 1 19.44 -27.79 8.53
N THR A 2 18.83 -26.75 7.97
CA THR A 2 18.53 -25.39 8.46
C THR A 2 17.53 -24.83 7.43
N SER A 3 16.32 -24.37 7.75
CA SER A 3 16.07 -22.93 7.86
C SER A 3 14.71 -22.67 8.54
N ARG A 4 14.62 -22.98 9.83
CA ARG A 4 13.80 -22.17 10.74
C ARG A 4 14.57 -20.88 11.01
N ILE A 5 14.71 -20.05 9.99
CA ILE A 5 14.87 -18.60 10.19
C ILE A 5 13.54 -18.09 9.71
N ALA A 6 12.63 -17.89 10.66
CA ALA A 6 11.43 -17.12 10.43
C ALA A 6 11.85 -15.86 9.66
N GLN A 7 11.13 -15.50 8.60
CA GLN A 7 11.14 -14.12 8.14
C GLN A 7 10.94 -13.26 9.39
N GLU A 8 12.00 -12.64 9.87
CA GLU A 8 11.91 -11.60 10.88
C GLU A 8 11.01 -10.55 10.23
N ARG A 9 9.72 -10.57 10.60
CA ARG A 9 8.74 -9.61 10.11
C ARG A 9 9.34 -8.23 10.34
N LYS A 10 9.59 -7.48 9.25
CA LYS A 10 10.12 -6.09 9.23
C LYS A 10 9.72 -5.38 10.51
N SER A 11 10.62 -4.81 11.30
CA SER A 11 10.21 -4.13 12.53
C SER A 11 9.29 -2.95 12.20
N ARG A 12 8.01 -3.10 12.52
CA ARG A 12 6.94 -2.30 11.92
C ARG A 12 6.58 -1.04 12.72
N THR A 13 7.54 -0.34 13.31
CA THR A 13 7.23 1.00 13.83
C THR A 13 6.91 1.91 12.64
N ARG A 14 5.92 2.80 12.74
CA ARG A 14 5.59 3.79 11.71
C ARG A 14 5.67 5.19 12.30
N ARG A 15 6.84 5.54 12.86
CA ARG A 15 7.09 6.85 13.47
C ARG A 15 7.31 7.91 12.39
N SER A 16 7.88 7.49 11.26
CA SER A 16 8.09 8.31 10.07
C SER A 16 7.60 7.59 8.82
N MET A 17 6.93 8.33 7.95
CA MET A 17 6.53 7.85 6.62
C MET A 17 6.99 8.90 5.62
N LEU A 18 7.99 8.57 4.80
CA LEU A 18 8.49 9.50 3.79
C LEU A 18 7.64 9.39 2.53
N PHE A 19 7.01 10.51 2.16
CA PHE A 19 6.26 10.63 0.92
C PHE A 19 7.20 10.79 -0.27
N VAL A 20 6.97 9.99 -1.32
CA VAL A 20 7.81 9.96 -2.54
C VAL A 20 6.90 10.02 -3.77
N PRO A 21 6.94 11.11 -4.56
CA PRO A 21 6.20 11.19 -5.82
C PRO A 21 6.65 10.09 -6.79
N GLY A 22 5.71 9.26 -7.27
CA GLY A 22 6.01 8.09 -8.09
C GLY A 22 6.57 8.41 -9.47
N ALA A 23 6.35 9.63 -9.97
CA ALA A 23 6.92 10.12 -11.23
C ALA A 23 8.35 10.69 -11.08
N ASN A 24 8.82 10.95 -9.85
CA ASN A 24 10.13 11.54 -9.62
C ASN A 24 11.21 10.45 -9.52
N ALA A 25 11.84 10.11 -10.65
CA ALA A 25 12.87 9.09 -10.74
C ALA A 25 14.03 9.28 -9.75
N ALA A 26 14.47 10.53 -9.52
CA ALA A 26 15.56 10.81 -8.58
C ALA A 26 15.16 10.48 -7.14
N MET A 27 13.95 10.82 -6.72
CA MET A 27 13.46 10.50 -5.38
C MET A 27 13.17 8.99 -5.23
N VAL A 28 12.51 8.38 -6.21
CA VAL A 28 12.23 6.93 -6.20
C VAL A 28 13.51 6.10 -6.21
N SER A 29 14.59 6.58 -6.82
CA SER A 29 15.86 5.84 -6.86
C SER A 29 16.71 6.02 -5.61
N ASN A 30 16.43 7.00 -4.75
CA ASN A 30 17.29 7.36 -3.61
C ASN A 30 16.58 7.33 -2.25
N SER A 31 15.25 7.17 -2.19
CA SER A 31 14.51 7.36 -0.94
C SER A 31 14.89 6.41 0.20
N PHE A 32 15.46 5.24 -0.13
CA PHE A 32 15.97 4.27 0.85
C PHE A 32 17.08 4.84 1.77
N ILE A 33 17.84 5.86 1.33
CA ILE A 33 18.95 6.44 2.11
C ILE A 33 18.48 7.23 3.34
N TYR A 34 17.20 7.63 3.38
CA TYR A 34 16.68 8.47 4.46
C TYR A 34 16.29 7.68 5.71
N HIS A 35 16.38 6.36 5.68
CA HIS A 35 16.09 5.48 6.81
C HIS A 35 14.74 5.77 7.49
N ALA A 36 13.73 6.13 6.70
CA ALA A 36 12.36 6.25 7.18
C ALA A 36 11.83 4.87 7.58
N ASP A 37 10.96 4.84 8.59
CA ASP A 37 10.31 3.60 9.04
C ASP A 37 9.45 2.98 7.90
N ALA A 38 8.82 3.84 7.08
CA ALA A 38 8.10 3.45 5.88
C ALA A 38 8.31 4.46 4.74
N LEU A 39 8.20 3.98 3.51
CA LEU A 39 8.19 4.80 2.30
C LEU A 39 6.83 4.71 1.65
N MET A 40 6.22 5.87 1.36
CA MET A 40 4.97 5.94 0.63
C MET A 40 5.21 6.49 -0.76
N PHE A 41 5.22 5.60 -1.76
CA PHE A 41 5.21 5.99 -3.16
C PHE A 41 3.81 6.48 -3.54
N ASP A 42 3.73 7.59 -4.24
CA ASP A 42 2.46 8.19 -4.62
C ASP A 42 2.22 8.11 -6.13
N LEU A 43 1.10 7.48 -6.52
CA LEU A 43 0.62 7.43 -7.90
C LEU A 43 -0.60 8.33 -8.11
N GLU A 44 -1.11 8.99 -7.07
CA GLU A 44 -2.33 9.81 -7.11
C GLU A 44 -1.99 11.29 -7.42
N ASP A 45 -2.18 12.21 -6.46
CA ASP A 45 -2.17 13.65 -6.71
C ASP A 45 -0.81 14.21 -7.11
N SER A 46 0.30 13.58 -6.72
CA SER A 46 1.64 14.05 -7.09
C SER A 46 2.07 13.68 -8.51
N VAL A 47 1.23 12.94 -9.25
CA VAL A 47 1.53 12.49 -10.61
C VAL A 47 0.54 13.09 -11.60
N VAL A 48 1.06 13.83 -12.58
CA VAL A 48 0.25 14.37 -13.67
C VAL A 48 -0.26 13.25 -14.58
N LEU A 49 -1.44 13.42 -15.18
CA LEU A 49 -2.14 12.36 -15.94
C LEU A 49 -1.26 11.68 -16.99
N ARG A 50 -0.53 12.45 -17.80
CA ARG A 50 0.36 11.94 -18.86
C ARG A 50 1.54 11.10 -18.35
N GLU A 51 1.86 11.16 -17.06
CA GLU A 51 2.99 10.47 -16.44
C GLU A 51 2.58 9.24 -15.65
N LYS A 52 1.27 8.97 -15.48
CA LYS A 52 0.76 7.83 -14.69
C LYS A 52 1.38 6.50 -15.12
N ASP A 53 1.46 6.23 -16.42
CA ASP A 53 2.05 4.99 -16.96
C ASP A 53 3.55 4.86 -16.69
N ALA A 54 4.28 5.98 -16.74
CA ALA A 54 5.71 6.00 -16.43
C ALA A 54 5.93 5.80 -14.92
N ALA A 55 5.14 6.49 -14.10
CA ALA A 55 5.18 6.38 -12.64
C ALA A 55 4.89 4.95 -12.16
N ARG A 56 3.84 4.30 -12.71
CA ARG A 56 3.52 2.89 -12.38
C ARG A 56 4.68 1.95 -12.65
N ARG A 57 5.33 2.06 -13.82
CA ARG A 57 6.50 1.25 -14.18
C ARG A 57 7.69 1.52 -13.25
N LEU A 58 7.96 2.78 -12.95
CA LEU A 58 9.04 3.19 -12.06
C LEU A 58 8.83 2.63 -10.64
N VAL A 59 7.63 2.77 -10.09
CA VAL A 59 7.28 2.22 -8.77
C VAL A 59 7.33 0.70 -8.77
N TYR A 60 6.80 0.02 -9.79
CA TYR A 60 6.90 -1.45 -9.93
C TYR A 60 8.35 -1.94 -9.81
N HIS A 61 9.27 -1.32 -10.56
CA HIS A 61 10.69 -1.70 -10.52
C HIS A 61 11.36 -1.33 -9.19
N ALA A 62 10.97 -0.21 -8.56
CA ALA A 62 11.48 0.16 -7.25
C ALA A 62 11.09 -0.86 -6.17
N LEU A 63 9.83 -1.32 -6.17
CA LEU A 63 9.35 -2.31 -5.21
C LEU A 63 10.09 -3.66 -5.32
N GLN A 64 10.59 -4.00 -6.51
CA GLN A 64 11.38 -5.21 -6.77
C GLN A 64 12.88 -5.05 -6.44
N HIS A 65 13.34 -3.84 -6.12
CA HIS A 65 14.76 -3.58 -5.96
C HIS A 65 15.25 -3.98 -4.55
N PRO A 66 16.40 -4.69 -4.42
CA PRO A 66 16.88 -5.19 -3.13
C PRO A 66 17.07 -4.13 -2.04
N LEU A 67 17.34 -2.87 -2.43
CA LEU A 67 17.49 -1.76 -1.47
C LEU A 67 16.20 -1.42 -0.70
N TYR A 68 15.04 -1.84 -1.20
CA TYR A 68 13.75 -1.64 -0.53
C TYR A 68 13.27 -2.86 0.25
N GLN A 69 14.00 -3.99 0.18
CA GLN A 69 13.54 -5.27 0.75
C GLN A 69 13.27 -5.20 2.25
N ASP A 70 14.01 -4.37 2.98
CA ASP A 70 13.97 -4.25 4.45
C ASP A 70 13.13 -3.05 4.94
N ILE A 71 12.60 -2.24 4.01
CA ILE A 71 11.81 -1.04 4.30
C ILE A 71 10.33 -1.35 4.06
N GLU A 72 9.41 -0.88 4.92
CA GLU A 72 7.97 -1.04 4.65
C GLU A 72 7.57 -0.11 3.48
N THR A 73 7.09 -0.71 2.40
CA THR A 73 6.68 -0.02 1.19
C THR A 73 5.16 0.12 1.15
N ILE A 74 4.71 1.36 1.05
CA ILE A 74 3.31 1.74 0.94
C ILE A 74 3.16 2.40 -0.42
N VAL A 75 2.11 2.06 -1.18
CA VAL A 75 1.81 2.76 -2.43
C VAL A 75 0.41 3.35 -2.38
N ARG A 76 0.31 4.67 -2.49
CA ARG A 76 -0.98 5.34 -2.69
C ARG A 76 -1.37 5.23 -4.16
N VAL A 77 -2.48 4.56 -4.39
CA VAL A 77 -3.07 4.36 -5.73
C VAL A 77 -4.15 5.40 -5.99
N ASN A 78 -4.60 5.54 -7.23
CA ASN A 78 -5.81 6.29 -7.54
C ASN A 78 -7.06 5.50 -7.07
N ALA A 79 -8.18 6.20 -6.93
CA ALA A 79 -9.45 5.58 -6.57
C ALA A 79 -9.82 4.43 -7.53
N LEU A 80 -10.43 3.37 -7.00
CA LEU A 80 -10.70 2.14 -7.76
C LEU A 80 -11.66 2.37 -8.94
N ASP A 81 -12.60 3.30 -8.80
CA ASP A 81 -13.57 3.71 -9.82
C ASP A 81 -13.00 4.67 -10.87
N SER A 82 -11.76 5.14 -10.70
CA SER A 82 -11.06 5.95 -11.68
C SER A 82 -10.51 5.11 -12.83
N GLU A 83 -10.22 5.76 -13.97
CA GLU A 83 -9.56 5.12 -15.12
C GLU A 83 -8.16 4.56 -14.83
N TYR A 84 -7.55 4.92 -13.68
CA TYR A 84 -6.18 4.55 -13.32
C TYR A 84 -6.10 3.51 -12.19
N GLY A 85 -7.11 3.41 -11.33
CA GLY A 85 -7.03 2.67 -10.06
C GLY A 85 -6.68 1.18 -10.22
N VAL A 86 -7.37 0.48 -11.12
CA VAL A 86 -7.09 -0.94 -11.41
C VAL A 86 -5.68 -1.11 -11.97
N ALA A 87 -5.26 -0.22 -12.86
CA ALA A 87 -3.96 -0.29 -13.51
C ALA A 87 -2.80 0.01 -12.53
N ASP A 88 -3.04 0.84 -11.52
CA ASP A 88 -2.14 1.05 -10.39
C ASP A 88 -2.04 -0.22 -9.53
N LEU A 89 -3.18 -0.80 -9.14
CA LEU A 89 -3.23 -2.03 -8.33
C LEU A 89 -2.45 -3.18 -9.00
N GLU A 90 -2.67 -3.40 -10.29
CA GLU A 90 -1.94 -4.39 -11.08
C GLU A 90 -0.42 -4.17 -11.00
N ALA A 91 0.04 -2.92 -11.10
CA ALA A 91 1.47 -2.62 -10.99
C ALA A 91 1.98 -2.84 -9.56
N VAL A 92 1.31 -2.31 -8.54
CA VAL A 92 1.88 -2.27 -7.18
C VAL A 92 1.80 -3.63 -6.48
N VAL A 93 0.73 -4.40 -6.70
CA VAL A 93 0.55 -5.73 -6.10
C VAL A 93 1.53 -6.71 -6.75
N ARG A 94 1.65 -6.72 -8.08
CA ARG A 94 2.64 -7.55 -8.79
C ARG A 94 4.08 -7.11 -8.49
N GLY A 95 4.29 -5.81 -8.29
CA GLY A 95 5.55 -5.23 -7.85
C GLY A 95 5.90 -5.56 -6.41
N GLY A 96 4.95 -6.09 -5.64
CA GLY A 96 5.19 -6.60 -4.31
C GLY A 96 5.20 -5.57 -3.19
N ALA A 97 4.42 -4.50 -3.33
CA ALA A 97 4.17 -3.56 -2.25
C ALA A 97 3.73 -4.28 -0.97
N ASP A 98 4.21 -3.80 0.19
CA ASP A 98 3.76 -4.33 1.48
C ASP A 98 2.32 -3.87 1.78
N ILE A 99 1.97 -2.63 1.39
CA ILE A 99 0.67 -2.01 1.66
C ILE A 99 0.22 -1.15 0.47
N VAL A 100 -1.03 -1.30 0.06
CA VAL A 100 -1.74 -0.34 -0.79
C VAL A 100 -2.47 0.67 0.09
N ARG A 101 -2.30 1.96 -0.21
CA ARG A 101 -3.11 3.03 0.39
C ARG A 101 -4.22 3.43 -0.58
N LEU A 102 -5.47 3.28 -0.15
CA LEU A 102 -6.65 3.75 -0.88
C LEU A 102 -6.98 5.19 -0.45
N PRO A 103 -7.08 6.15 -1.39
CA PRO A 103 -7.56 7.50 -1.11
C PRO A 103 -9.08 7.53 -0.91
N LYS A 104 -9.59 8.59 -0.28
CA LYS A 104 -11.02 8.93 -0.17
C LYS A 104 -11.93 7.73 0.11
N THR A 105 -11.61 6.96 1.16
CA THR A 105 -12.43 5.83 1.58
C THR A 105 -13.66 6.35 2.33
N ASP A 106 -14.83 6.19 1.72
CA ASP A 106 -16.10 6.76 2.19
C ASP A 106 -17.05 5.70 2.73
N THR A 107 -16.87 4.43 2.34
CA THR A 107 -17.73 3.33 2.73
C THR A 107 -16.94 2.06 3.07
N ALA A 108 -17.59 1.16 3.82
CA ALA A 108 -17.06 -0.18 4.04
C ALA A 108 -16.97 -1.00 2.74
N GLN A 109 -17.80 -0.68 1.75
CA GLN A 109 -17.80 -1.37 0.46
C GLN A 109 -16.51 -1.06 -0.32
N ASP A 110 -16.02 0.17 -0.26
CA ASP A 110 -14.75 0.57 -0.91
C ASP A 110 -13.58 -0.31 -0.44
N VAL A 111 -13.57 -0.65 0.85
CA VAL A 111 -12.57 -1.55 1.46
C VAL A 111 -12.73 -2.99 0.95
N ILE A 112 -13.97 -3.47 0.84
CA ILE A 112 -14.24 -4.83 0.36
C ILE A 112 -13.88 -4.96 -1.12
N ASP A 113 -14.23 -3.97 -1.93
CA ASP A 113 -13.99 -3.98 -3.38
C ASP A 113 -12.49 -3.97 -3.68
N ILE A 114 -11.70 -3.14 -3.00
CA ILE A 114 -10.26 -3.12 -3.20
C ILE A 114 -9.58 -4.39 -2.67
N GLU A 115 -10.04 -4.97 -1.54
CA GLU A 115 -9.50 -6.23 -1.04
C GLU A 115 -9.76 -7.39 -2.01
N ASN A 116 -10.94 -7.45 -2.61
CA ASN A 116 -11.28 -8.45 -3.63
C ASN A 116 -10.38 -8.30 -4.86
N GLU A 117 -10.12 -7.07 -5.29
CA GLU A 117 -9.28 -6.79 -6.44
C GLU A 117 -7.81 -7.12 -6.16
N ILE A 118 -7.30 -6.78 -4.97
CA ILE A 118 -5.96 -7.19 -4.52
C ILE A 118 -5.85 -8.72 -4.50
N ALA A 119 -6.82 -9.42 -3.92
CA ALA A 119 -6.83 -10.88 -3.83
C ALA A 119 -6.85 -11.54 -5.21
N ARG A 120 -7.60 -10.98 -6.17
CA ARG A 120 -7.59 -11.42 -7.57
C ARG A 120 -6.19 -11.31 -8.16
N ILE A 121 -5.56 -10.14 -8.05
CA ILE A 121 -4.22 -9.90 -8.63
C ILE A 121 -3.17 -10.78 -7.97
N GLU A 122 -3.22 -10.96 -6.64
CA GLU A 122 -2.32 -11.86 -5.90
C GLU A 122 -2.40 -13.29 -6.42
N ALA A 123 -3.62 -13.82 -6.59
CA ALA A 123 -3.84 -15.15 -7.14
C ALA A 123 -3.29 -15.29 -8.57
N GLU A 124 -3.48 -14.28 -9.42
CA GLU A 124 -3.01 -14.29 -10.81
C GLU A 124 -1.48 -14.20 -10.95
N CYS A 125 -0.81 -13.47 -10.04
CA CYS A 125 0.64 -13.31 -10.08
C CYS A 125 1.40 -14.32 -9.21
N GLY A 126 0.70 -15.26 -8.56
CA GLY A 126 1.29 -16.31 -7.74
C GLY A 126 1.78 -15.83 -6.36
N ARG A 127 1.27 -14.70 -5.87
CA ARG A 127 1.51 -14.23 -4.49
C ARG A 127 0.54 -14.92 -3.53
N GLU A 128 0.93 -15.00 -2.26
CA GLU A 128 0.02 -15.47 -1.21
C GLU A 128 -1.17 -14.50 -1.10
N VAL A 129 -2.39 -15.02 -1.22
CA VAL A 129 -3.60 -14.20 -1.09
C VAL A 129 -3.70 -13.64 0.32
N GLY A 130 -3.85 -12.32 0.44
CA GLY A 130 -3.81 -11.56 1.69
C GLY A 130 -2.39 -11.15 2.13
N SER A 131 -1.38 -11.32 1.27
CA SER A 131 0.00 -10.88 1.54
C SER A 131 0.19 -9.37 1.48
N THR A 132 -0.66 -8.68 0.72
CA THR A 132 -0.64 -7.23 0.51
C THR A 132 -1.60 -6.56 1.48
N GLY A 133 -1.13 -5.54 2.19
CA GLY A 133 -1.94 -4.80 3.14
C GLY A 133 -2.77 -3.69 2.52
N LEU A 134 -3.73 -3.20 3.30
CA LEU A 134 -4.57 -2.07 2.94
C LEU A 134 -4.52 -1.00 4.02
N LEU A 135 -4.37 0.25 3.60
CA LEU A 135 -4.49 1.45 4.43
C LEU A 135 -5.53 2.38 3.79
N ALA A 136 -6.69 2.54 4.44
CA ALA A 136 -7.73 3.47 3.97
C ALA A 136 -7.47 4.89 4.48
N ALA A 137 -7.55 5.86 3.58
CA ALA A 137 -7.54 7.27 3.94
C ALA A 137 -8.97 7.76 4.18
N ILE A 138 -9.26 8.16 5.42
CA ILE A 138 -10.50 8.87 5.76
C ILE A 138 -10.22 10.37 5.62
N GLU A 139 -10.63 10.95 4.50
CA GLU A 139 -10.33 12.35 4.16
C GLU A 139 -11.53 13.12 3.57
N SER A 140 -12.73 12.57 3.72
CA SER A 140 -13.99 13.22 3.36
C SER A 140 -14.93 13.29 4.57
N ALA A 141 -15.95 14.15 4.50
CA ALA A 141 -17.00 14.22 5.51
C ALA A 141 -17.76 12.89 5.64
N GLN A 142 -17.99 12.18 4.53
CA GLN A 142 -18.67 10.88 4.52
C GLN A 142 -17.80 9.79 5.13
N GLY A 143 -16.50 9.75 4.79
CA GLY A 143 -15.56 8.83 5.43
C GLY A 143 -15.50 9.03 6.94
N ILE A 144 -15.57 10.28 7.42
CA ILE A 144 -15.61 10.58 8.87
C ILE A 144 -16.87 10.01 9.52
N THR A 145 -18.05 10.21 8.92
CA THR A 145 -19.31 9.69 9.50
C THR A 145 -19.39 8.17 9.47
N GLN A 146 -18.68 7.53 8.52
CA GLN A 146 -18.65 6.07 8.36
C GLN A 146 -17.39 5.40 8.92
N ALA A 147 -16.53 6.13 9.62
CA ALA A 147 -15.21 5.65 10.05
C ALA A 147 -15.23 4.32 10.80
N VAL A 148 -16.23 4.10 11.66
CA VAL A 148 -16.40 2.85 12.41
C VAL A 148 -16.74 1.69 11.46
N ALA A 149 -17.66 1.91 10.52
CA ALA A 149 -18.02 0.89 9.53
C ALA A 149 -16.83 0.52 8.64
N ILE A 150 -16.08 1.53 8.18
CA ILE A 150 -14.83 1.34 7.41
C ILE A 150 -13.82 0.52 8.22
N ALA A 151 -13.62 0.86 9.50
CA ALA A 151 -12.66 0.15 10.37
C ALA A 151 -13.04 -1.32 10.65
N HIS A 152 -14.32 -1.67 10.52
CA HIS A 152 -14.85 -3.02 10.70
C HIS A 152 -15.14 -3.75 9.38
N ALA A 153 -14.90 -3.12 8.23
CA ALA A 153 -15.26 -3.66 6.93
C ALA A 153 -14.60 -5.00 6.60
N SER A 154 -13.37 -5.21 7.09
CA SER A 154 -12.64 -6.46 6.88
C SER A 154 -11.79 -6.88 8.09
N PRO A 155 -11.69 -8.19 8.38
CA PRO A 155 -10.71 -8.72 9.34
C PRO A 155 -9.26 -8.43 8.92
N THR A 156 -9.00 -8.33 7.62
CA THR A 156 -7.68 -8.13 7.01
C THR A 156 -7.25 -6.66 7.09
N PHE A 157 -8.20 -5.73 7.01
CA PHE A 157 -8.00 -4.30 7.25
C PHE A 157 -7.31 -4.01 8.61
N ASN A 158 -7.66 -4.78 9.66
CA ASN A 158 -7.06 -4.64 10.99
C ASN A 158 -5.76 -5.43 11.19
N ARG A 159 -5.32 -6.20 10.18
CA ARG A 159 -4.19 -7.14 10.29
C ARG A 159 -2.83 -6.45 10.20
N TYR A 160 -2.78 -5.20 9.75
CA TYR A 160 -1.55 -4.41 9.62
C TYR A 160 -1.24 -3.55 10.87
N ARG A 161 -1.67 -4.02 12.05
CA ARG A 161 -1.27 -3.49 13.36
C ARG A 161 0.10 -4.02 13.76
N SER A 162 1.03 -3.10 13.84
CA SER A 162 2.30 -3.30 14.49
C SER A 162 2.43 -2.47 15.76
N GLY A 163 2.74 -3.14 16.86
CA GLY A 163 3.24 -2.51 18.08
C GLY A 163 2.21 -1.95 19.07
N CYS A 164 0.96 -1.66 18.68
CA CYS A 164 -0.03 -1.19 19.66
C CYS A 164 -0.83 -2.37 20.24
N ARG A 165 -0.56 -2.68 21.52
CA ARG A 165 -1.31 -3.67 22.32
C ARG A 165 -2.81 -3.46 22.09
N ARG A 166 -3.54 -4.57 21.98
CA ARG A 166 -5.01 -4.62 21.96
C ARG A 166 -5.57 -3.63 22.98
N LEU A 167 -6.19 -2.53 22.50
CA LEU A 167 -7.28 -1.94 23.27
C LEU A 167 -8.45 -2.86 22.95
N ARG A 168 -8.73 -3.74 23.92
CA ARG A 168 -10.05 -4.34 24.02
C ARG A 168 -11.00 -3.19 24.33
N ALA A 169 -11.89 -2.87 23.41
CA ALA A 169 -13.19 -2.35 23.81
C ALA A 169 -14.00 -3.53 24.37
#